data_AF-A0A382MV99-F1
#
_entry.id   AF-A0A382MV99-F1
#
_cell.length_a   1.000
_cell.length_b   1.000
_cell.length_c   1.000
_cell.angle_alpha   90.00
_cell.angle_beta   90.00
_cell.angle_gamma   90.00
#
_symmetry.space_group_name_H-M   'P 1'
#
loop_
_entity.id
_entity.type
_entity.pdbx_description
1 polymer ?
#
loop_
_entity_poly.entity_id
_entity_poly.type
_entity_poly.pdbx_seq_one_letter_code
_entity_poly.pdbx_strand_id
1 'polypeptide(L)' 'MEGFEARVVQHEIDHLDGLLFLDRLVSRRGSLFARKVFK' A
#
# COMPACT_ATOMS: atom_id res chain seq x y z
N MET A 1 -11.97 15.42 7.30
CA MET A 1 -10.56 15.00 7.11
C MET A 1 -10.47 14.39 5.72
N GLU A 2 -10.46 15.24 4.69
CA GLU A 2 -10.63 14.77 3.30
C GLU A 2 -9.29 14.44 2.63
N GLY A 3 -9.33 13.34 1.89
CA GLY A 3 -8.33 12.96 0.90
C GLY A 3 -7.11 12.28 1.49
N PHE A 4 -6.12 13.08 1.92
CA PHE A 4 -4.76 12.58 2.16
C PHE A 4 -4.53 12.11 3.59
N GLU A 5 -4.89 12.92 4.58
CA GLU A 5 -4.68 12.59 6.00
C GLU A 5 -5.44 11.32 6.41
N ALA A 6 -6.68 11.18 5.95
CA ALA A 6 -7.46 9.97 6.18
C ALA A 6 -6.79 8.72 5.58
N ARG A 7 -6.13 8.84 4.42
CA ARG A 7 -5.41 7.73 3.78
C ARG A 7 -4.14 7.35 4.54
N VAL A 8 -3.42 8.34 5.06
CA VAL A 8 -2.23 8.11 5.90
C VAL A 8 -2.64 7.40 7.19
N VAL A 9 -3.69 7.87 7.89
CA VAL A 9 -4.18 7.22 9.11
C VAL A 9 -4.59 5.77 8.85
N GLN A 10 -5.29 5.51 7.74
CA GLN A 10 -5.64 4.13 7.35
C GLN A 10 -4.42 3.27 7.05
N HIS A 11 -3.37 3.82 6.43
CA HIS A 11 -2.14 3.10 6.14
C HIS A 11 -1.38 2.70 7.42
N GLU A 12 -1.28 3.61 8.39
CA GLU A 12 -0.63 3.31 9.66
C GLU A 12 -1.41 2.27 10.48
N ILE A 13 -2.75 2.30 10.42
CA ILE A 13 -3.59 1.26 11.04
C ILE A 13 -3.34 -0.11 10.40
N ASP A 14 -3.31 -0.19 9.06
CA ASP A 14 -3.00 -1.44 8.35
C ASP A 14 -1.67 -2.05 8.80
N HIS A 15 -0.67 -1.22 9.08
CA HIS A 15 0.62 -1.68 9.59
C HIS A 15 0.57 -2.29 10.98
N LEU A 16 -0.33 -1.83 11.85
CA LEU A 16 -0.55 -2.42 13.17
C LEU A 16 -1.16 -3.83 13.06
N ASP A 17 -1.95 -4.07 12.01
CA ASP A 17 -2.53 -5.38 11.68
C ASP A 17 -1.58 -6.27 10.84
N GLY A 18 -0.36 -5.79 10.56
CA GLY A 18 0.61 -6.51 9.73
C GLY A 18 0.27 -6.54 8.24
N LEU A 19 -0.66 -5.69 7.80
CA LEU A 19 -1.10 -5.56 6.42
C LEU A 19 -0.27 -4.49 5.69
N LEU A 20 0.07 -4.77 4.44
CA LEU A 20 0.63 -3.79 3.52
C LEU A 20 -0.45 -3.36 2.51
N PHE A 21 -0.31 -2.18 1.92
CA PHE A 21 -1.20 -1.73 0.85
C PHE A 21 -1.26 -2.73 -0.33
N LEU A 22 -0.19 -3.50 -0.52
CA LEU A 22 -0.07 -4.55 -1.53
C LEU A 22 -1.08 -5.69 -1.32
N ASP A 23 -1.51 -5.92 -0.08
CA ASP A 23 -2.45 -6.98 0.26
C ASP A 23 -3.89 -6.61 -0.09
N ARG A 24 -4.17 -5.32 -0.28
CA ARG A 24 -5.47 -4.80 -0.75
C ARG A 24 -5.59 -4.76 -2.28
N LEU A 25 -4.58 -5.21 -3.01
CA LEU A 25 -4.53 -5.13 -4.46
C LEU A 25 -5.25 -6.31 -5.12
N VAL A 26 -6.31 -6.04 -5.89
CA VAL A 26 -7.15 -7.07 -6.54
C VAL A 26 -6.36 -7.89 -7.59
N SER A 27 -5.31 -7.32 -8.18
CA SER A 27 -4.52 -7.97 -9.23
C SER A 27 -3.00 -7.85 -9.03
N ARG A 28 -2.36 -8.79 -8.32
CA ARG A 28 -0.88 -8.78 -8.11
C ARG A 28 -0.04 -8.73 -9.40
N ARG A 29 -0.58 -9.19 -10.54
CA ARG A 29 0.16 -9.36 -11.80
C ARG A 29 0.14 -8.15 -12.74
N GLY A 30 -0.80 -7.20 -12.59
CA GLY A 30 -0.99 -6.09 -13.54
C GLY A 30 -0.77 -4.69 -12.96
N SER A 31 -0.81 -4.54 -11.64
CA SER A 31 -0.77 -3.23 -10.97
C SER A 31 0.52 -2.96 -10.20
N LEU A 32 1.51 -3.86 -10.31
CA LEU A 32 2.83 -3.69 -9.68
C LEU A 32 3.89 -3.42 -10.74
N PHE A 33 4.63 -2.32 -10.59
CA PHE A 33 5.81 -2.05 -11.40
C PHE A 33 6.94 -3.01 -11.01
N ALA A 34 7.80 -3.35 -11.97
CA ALA A 34 8.98 -4.16 -11.69
C ALA A 34 9.87 -3.47 -10.64
N ARG A 35 10.32 -4.24 -9.63
CA ARG A 35 11.19 -3.74 -8.57
C ARG A 35 12.47 -3.17 -9.20
N LYS A 36 12.75 -1.89 -8.96
CA LYS A 36 14.03 -1.28 -9.35
C LYS A 36 15.14 -1.85 -8.47
N VAL A 37 16.07 -2.58 -9.08
CA VAL A 37 17.30 -3.03 -8.45
C VAL A 37 18.35 -1.97 -8.75
N PHE A 38 18.76 -1.23 -7.73
CA PHE A 38 19.93 -0.36 -7.81
C PHE A 38 21.16 -1.23 -7.52
N LYS A 39 22.13 -1.23 -8.44
CA LYS A 39 23.39 -1.97 -8.33
C LYS A 39 24.43 -1.16 -7.58
#